data_AF-A0A926BIR3-F1
#
_entry.id   AF-A0A926BIR3-F1
#
_cell.length_a   1.000
_cell.length_b   1.000
_cell.length_c   1.000
_cell.angle_alpha   90.00
_cell.angle_beta   90.00
_cell.angle_gamma   90.00
#
_symmetry.space_group_name_H-M   'P 1'
#
loop_
_entity.id
_entity.type
_entity.pdbx_description
1 polymer ?
#
loop_
_entity_poly.entity_id
_entity_poly.type
_entity_poly.pdbx_seq_one_letter_code
_entity_poly.pdbx_strand_id
1 'polypeptide(L)'
;MRSVVSVVSVCLLTFVGGEAVFAALPVTLSQVPDSPSDNPINAIAKRLAKGVSKGAAPNAAAYTFTPTGERLALDDLVNTFGEGDEQKKAIRTLLTDGFKAFENAAKEEGKANDVAAAFTFFIATHYSLSTGKIVSDAGSEALYKQVQGLFAAPEMKTVTDADKQRFWETCVGMSVLTLGIAGAADDADTKA
;
A
#
# COMPACT_ATOMS: atom_id res chain seq x y z
N MET A 1 36.44 -3.08 -3.87
CA MET A 1 35.20 -3.54 -3.21
C MET A 1 35.05 -2.81 -1.88
N ARG A 2 34.14 -1.83 -1.80
CA ARG A 2 33.65 -1.30 -0.53
C ARG A 2 32.12 -1.32 -0.61
N SER A 3 31.53 -2.17 0.22
CA SER A 3 30.10 -2.32 0.36
C SER A 3 29.56 -1.07 1.06
N VAL A 4 28.67 -0.33 0.39
CA VAL A 4 27.93 0.77 1.02
C VAL A 4 26.61 0.17 1.51
N VAL A 5 26.57 -0.13 2.81
CA VAL A 5 25.35 -0.49 3.51
C VAL A 5 24.49 0.77 3.59
N SER A 6 23.51 0.91 2.71
CA SER A 6 22.54 2.00 2.78
C SER A 6 21.41 1.58 3.73
N VAL A 7 21.44 2.13 4.94
CA VAL A 7 20.35 2.01 5.92
C VAL A 7 19.27 2.99 5.49
N VAL A 8 18.20 2.50 4.85
CA VAL A 8 17.04 3.34 4.52
C VAL A 8 16.13 3.40 5.75
N SER A 9 16.10 4.56 6.38
CA SER A 9 15.22 4.88 7.51
C SER A 9 13.84 5.24 7.00
N VAL A 10 12.85 4.35 7.12
CA VAL A 10 11.44 4.66 6.85
C VAL A 10 10.92 5.53 7.99
N CYS A 11 10.77 6.84 7.75
CA CYS A 11 10.32 7.79 8.76
C CYS A 11 8.80 7.93 8.70
N LEU A 12 8.11 7.47 9.74
CA LEU A 12 6.69 7.74 9.96
C LEU A 12 6.56 9.09 10.67
N LEU A 13 5.94 10.09 10.03
CA LEU A 13 5.63 11.36 10.70
C LEU A 13 4.49 11.13 11.69
N THR A 14 4.76 11.30 12.98
CA THR A 14 3.71 11.53 13.98
C THR A 14 3.87 12.95 14.52
N PHE A 15 2.79 13.72 14.49
CA PHE A 15 2.76 15.11 14.92
C PHE A 15 2.15 15.16 16.33
N VAL A 16 2.99 15.28 17.35
CA VAL A 16 2.55 15.55 18.72
C VAL A 16 3.44 16.67 19.27
N GLY A 17 2.85 17.85 19.52
CA GLY A 17 3.48 18.88 20.35
C GLY A 17 4.58 19.74 19.73
N GLY A 18 4.73 19.79 18.40
CA GLY A 18 5.59 20.79 17.73
C GLY A 18 7.08 20.45 17.64
N GLU A 19 7.52 19.26 18.06
CA GLU A 19 8.85 18.72 17.76
C GLU A 19 8.74 17.32 17.14
N ALA A 20 9.45 17.09 16.03
CA ALA A 20 9.48 15.81 15.33
C ALA A 20 10.40 14.82 16.07
N VAL A 21 9.84 13.75 16.61
CA VAL A 21 10.61 12.65 17.22
C VAL A 21 10.70 11.49 16.25
N PHE A 22 11.93 11.14 15.83
CA PHE A 22 12.21 10.00 14.97
C PHE A 22 12.33 8.72 15.80
N ALA A 23 11.43 7.75 15.61
CA ALA A 23 11.58 6.39 16.13
C ALA A 23 11.68 5.40 14.96
N ALA A 24 12.83 4.76 14.82
CA ALA A 24 13.07 3.73 13.81
C ALA A 24 12.58 2.36 14.33
N LEU A 25 11.71 1.69 13.56
CA LEU A 25 11.35 0.29 13.79
C LEU A 25 12.24 -0.63 12.93
N PRO A 26 12.84 -1.69 13.48
CA PRO A 26 13.64 -2.64 12.70
C PRO A 26 12.74 -3.70 12.03
N VAL A 27 12.61 -3.66 10.71
CA VAL A 27 12.00 -4.75 9.91
C VAL A 27 13.01 -5.20 8.86
N THR A 28 13.33 -6.50 8.80
CA THR A 28 14.37 -7.06 7.92
C THR A 28 13.74 -8.00 6.87
N LEU A 29 13.76 -7.63 5.59
CA LEU A 29 12.98 -8.25 4.49
C LEU A 29 13.88 -8.73 3.32
N SER A 30 14.83 -9.63 3.57
CA SER A 30 16.00 -9.82 2.69
C SER A 30 16.11 -11.11 1.85
N GLN A 31 15.06 -11.89 1.53
CA GLN A 31 15.26 -13.12 0.74
C GLN A 31 14.19 -13.42 -0.33
N VAL A 32 14.67 -13.78 -1.56
CA VAL A 32 14.09 -14.68 -2.62
C VAL A 32 13.67 -14.03 -3.98
N PRO A 33 13.85 -14.72 -5.14
CA PRO A 33 14.20 -14.15 -6.47
C PRO A 33 13.11 -14.15 -7.58
N ASP A 34 13.51 -13.71 -8.78
CA ASP A 34 12.75 -13.26 -9.97
C ASP A 34 12.13 -14.33 -10.90
N SER A 35 10.90 -14.07 -11.38
CA SER A 35 10.53 -14.14 -12.83
C SER A 35 9.05 -13.77 -13.13
N PRO A 36 8.72 -13.34 -14.38
CA PRO A 36 7.47 -12.64 -14.72
C PRO A 36 6.54 -13.37 -15.74
N SER A 37 5.22 -13.12 -15.67
CA SER A 37 4.33 -12.96 -16.85
C SER A 37 2.92 -12.45 -16.45
N ASP A 38 2.25 -11.81 -17.41
CA ASP A 38 0.87 -11.28 -17.47
C ASP A 38 0.53 -10.06 -16.59
N ASN A 39 0.54 -8.89 -17.25
CA ASN A 39 0.47 -7.52 -16.73
C ASN A 39 1.29 -7.36 -15.43
N PRO A 40 2.51 -6.81 -15.49
CA PRO A 40 3.40 -6.74 -14.33
C PRO A 40 2.72 -6.07 -13.13
N ILE A 41 1.81 -5.11 -13.35
CA ILE A 41 1.02 -4.48 -12.30
C ILE A 41 0.02 -5.47 -11.68
N ASN A 42 -0.68 -6.28 -12.48
CA ASN A 42 -1.58 -7.31 -11.96
C ASN A 42 -0.82 -8.48 -11.32
N ALA A 43 0.36 -8.84 -11.82
CA ALA A 43 1.19 -9.91 -11.26
C ALA A 43 1.82 -9.47 -9.93
N ILE A 44 2.33 -8.24 -9.85
CA ILE A 44 2.85 -7.64 -8.62
C ILE A 44 1.72 -7.35 -7.65
N ALA A 45 0.59 -6.78 -8.10
CA ALA A 45 -0.59 -6.59 -7.27
C ALA A 45 -1.15 -7.93 -6.76
N LYS A 46 -1.22 -8.99 -7.58
CA LYS A 46 -1.62 -10.34 -7.13
C LYS A 46 -0.63 -10.96 -6.16
N ARG A 47 0.68 -10.75 -6.35
CA ARG A 47 1.72 -11.29 -5.46
C ARG A 47 1.73 -10.56 -4.12
N LEU A 48 1.64 -9.23 -4.14
CA LEU A 48 1.53 -8.42 -2.92
C LEU A 48 0.18 -8.61 -2.22
N ALA A 49 -0.90 -8.77 -2.98
CA ALA A 49 -2.22 -9.17 -2.47
C ALA A 49 -2.16 -10.52 -1.76
N LYS A 50 -1.60 -11.57 -2.39
CA LYS A 50 -1.43 -12.90 -1.77
C LYS A 50 -0.58 -12.88 -0.50
N GLY A 51 0.27 -11.87 -0.34
CA GLY A 51 1.06 -11.71 0.87
C GLY A 51 0.25 -11.24 2.08
N VAL A 52 -1.00 -10.81 1.90
CA VAL A 52 -1.85 -10.30 2.96
C VAL A 52 -2.60 -11.49 3.62
N SER A 53 -1.87 -12.48 4.14
CA SER A 53 -2.44 -13.74 4.66
C SER A 53 -3.27 -13.63 5.97
N LYS A 54 -3.77 -14.75 6.51
CA LYS A 54 -4.77 -14.77 7.58
C LYS A 54 -4.15 -14.76 8.99
N GLY A 55 -4.18 -13.59 9.65
CA GLY A 55 -3.88 -13.43 11.08
C GLY A 55 -5.14 -13.22 11.92
N ALA A 56 -5.28 -13.95 13.03
CA ALA A 56 -6.30 -13.64 14.04
C ALA A 56 -5.94 -12.34 14.75
N ALA A 57 -6.85 -11.39 14.77
CA ALA A 57 -6.52 -10.01 15.06
C ALA A 57 -7.09 -9.50 16.39
N PRO A 58 -6.40 -8.55 17.06
CA PRO A 58 -7.02 -7.70 18.07
C PRO A 58 -8.22 -6.95 17.48
N ASN A 59 -9.19 -6.57 18.32
CA ASN A 59 -10.51 -6.02 17.97
C ASN A 59 -10.60 -5.36 16.57
N ALA A 60 -11.17 -6.10 15.62
CA ALA A 60 -11.31 -5.71 14.21
C ALA A 60 -12.07 -4.40 13.97
N ALA A 61 -12.87 -3.94 14.94
CA ALA A 61 -13.57 -2.67 14.84
C ALA A 61 -12.63 -1.44 14.83
N ALA A 62 -11.39 -1.58 15.31
CA ALA A 62 -10.46 -0.45 15.39
C ALA A 62 -9.92 0.00 14.01
N TYR A 63 -9.77 -0.93 13.06
CA TYR A 63 -9.12 -0.68 11.76
C TYR A 63 -9.95 -1.13 10.56
N THR A 64 -11.22 -1.48 10.75
CA THR A 64 -12.19 -1.62 9.66
C THR A 64 -13.08 -0.39 9.57
N PHE A 65 -13.71 -0.19 8.41
CA PHE A 65 -14.67 0.89 8.15
C PHE A 65 -15.88 0.40 7.34
N THR A 66 -17.00 1.11 7.48
CA THR A 66 -18.16 0.98 6.59
C THR A 66 -17.98 1.89 5.38
N PRO A 67 -17.96 1.38 4.14
CA PRO A 67 -17.80 2.21 2.97
C PRO A 67 -19.02 3.11 2.77
N THR A 68 -18.77 4.35 2.37
CA THR A 68 -19.80 5.38 2.10
C THR A 68 -20.61 5.10 0.82
N GLY A 69 -20.12 4.21 -0.05
CA GLY A 69 -20.71 3.90 -1.35
C GLY A 69 -20.13 4.73 -2.51
N GLU A 70 -19.35 5.76 -2.21
CA GLU A 70 -18.65 6.60 -3.18
C GLU A 70 -17.13 6.57 -2.93
N ARG A 71 -16.32 7.01 -3.90
CA ARG A 71 -14.87 7.18 -3.71
C ARG A 71 -14.59 8.56 -3.13
N LEU A 72 -13.90 8.61 -1.99
CA LEU A 72 -13.63 9.84 -1.26
C LEU A 72 -12.30 10.52 -1.64
N ALA A 73 -11.34 9.77 -2.19
CA ALA A 73 -10.00 10.24 -2.55
C ALA A 73 -9.68 10.14 -4.05
N LEU A 74 -10.50 9.42 -4.85
CA LEU A 74 -10.20 9.18 -6.27
C LEU A 74 -10.03 10.49 -7.06
N ASP A 75 -10.96 11.43 -6.90
CA ASP A 75 -10.91 12.69 -7.65
C ASP A 75 -9.71 13.55 -7.24
N ASP A 76 -9.38 13.58 -5.95
CA ASP A 76 -8.21 14.28 -5.44
C ASP A 76 -6.92 13.67 -6.01
N LEU A 77 -6.80 12.34 -6.03
CA LEU A 77 -5.65 11.65 -6.64
C LEU A 77 -5.55 11.94 -8.14
N VAL A 78 -6.64 11.84 -8.88
CA VAL A 78 -6.67 12.12 -10.33
C VAL A 78 -6.25 13.55 -10.62
N ASN A 79 -6.76 14.52 -9.86
CA ASN A 79 -6.43 15.93 -10.03
C ASN A 79 -5.01 16.27 -9.58
N THR A 80 -4.46 15.54 -8.60
CA THR A 80 -3.09 15.74 -8.12
C THR A 80 -2.06 15.25 -9.12
N PHE A 81 -2.29 14.10 -9.76
CA PHE A 81 -1.28 13.43 -10.58
C PHE A 81 -1.50 13.56 -12.11
N GLY A 82 -2.66 14.04 -12.55
CA GLY A 82 -2.99 14.16 -13.97
C GLY A 82 -3.00 15.59 -14.50
N GLU A 83 -2.34 15.80 -15.64
CA GLU A 83 -2.33 17.04 -16.41
C GLU A 83 -3.21 16.92 -17.66
N GLY A 84 -4.17 17.82 -17.81
CA GLY A 84 -5.12 17.78 -18.93
C GLY A 84 -6.09 16.60 -18.89
N ASP A 85 -7.06 16.60 -19.80
CA ASP A 85 -8.19 15.67 -19.74
C ASP A 85 -7.80 14.23 -20.05
N GLU A 86 -6.82 14.03 -20.96
CA GLU A 86 -6.39 12.70 -21.38
C GLU A 86 -5.62 11.98 -20.26
N GLN A 87 -4.65 12.64 -19.62
CA GLN A 87 -3.90 12.03 -18.52
C GLN A 87 -4.78 11.78 -17.30
N LYS A 88 -5.69 12.72 -16.97
CA LYS A 88 -6.67 12.53 -15.89
C LYS A 88 -7.57 11.32 -16.15
N LYS A 89 -8.01 11.10 -17.39
CA LYS A 89 -8.79 9.93 -17.78
C LYS A 89 -7.99 8.63 -17.64
N ALA A 90 -6.73 8.62 -18.05
CA ALA A 90 -5.84 7.47 -17.91
C ALA A 90 -5.61 7.12 -16.43
N ILE A 91 -5.26 8.10 -15.60
CA ILE A 91 -5.04 7.91 -14.16
C ILE A 91 -6.30 7.44 -13.46
N ARG A 92 -7.47 8.03 -13.78
CA ARG A 92 -8.75 7.59 -13.22
C ARG A 92 -9.03 6.13 -13.53
N THR A 93 -8.75 5.70 -14.75
CA THR A 93 -8.93 4.30 -15.18
C THR A 93 -8.01 3.39 -14.39
N LEU A 94 -6.71 3.71 -14.34
CA LEU A 94 -5.70 2.98 -13.57
C LEU A 94 -6.08 2.83 -12.09
N LEU A 95 -6.45 3.93 -11.44
CA LEU A 95 -6.85 3.93 -10.03
C LEU A 95 -8.13 3.13 -9.79
N THR A 96 -9.14 3.30 -10.65
CA THR A 96 -10.41 2.58 -10.52
C THR A 96 -10.21 1.07 -10.62
N ASP A 97 -9.41 0.62 -11.58
CA ASP A 97 -9.13 -0.80 -11.77
C ASP A 97 -8.23 -1.34 -10.67
N GLY A 98 -7.23 -0.57 -10.23
CA GLY A 98 -6.38 -0.91 -9.11
C GLY A 98 -7.14 -1.04 -7.79
N PHE A 99 -8.07 -0.13 -7.49
CA PHE A 99 -8.94 -0.25 -6.32
C PHE A 99 -9.76 -1.54 -6.35
N LYS A 100 -10.42 -1.84 -7.48
CA LYS A 100 -11.20 -3.08 -7.61
C LYS A 100 -10.34 -4.33 -7.44
N ALA A 101 -9.13 -4.34 -8.02
CA ALA A 101 -8.21 -5.46 -7.90
C ALA A 101 -7.81 -5.69 -6.43
N PHE A 102 -7.46 -4.62 -5.72
CA PHE A 102 -7.12 -4.69 -4.30
C PHE A 102 -8.32 -5.10 -3.44
N GLU A 103 -9.51 -4.56 -3.68
CA GLU A 103 -10.73 -4.91 -2.94
C GLU A 103 -11.09 -6.39 -3.06
N ASN A 104 -11.00 -6.93 -4.28
CA ASN A 104 -11.27 -8.34 -4.52
C ASN A 104 -10.28 -9.22 -3.76
N ALA A 105 -8.98 -8.92 -3.86
CA ALA A 105 -7.94 -9.61 -3.11
C ALA A 105 -8.15 -9.54 -1.59
N ALA A 106 -8.33 -8.34 -1.06
CA ALA A 106 -8.54 -8.12 0.36
C ALA A 106 -9.80 -8.85 0.86
N LYS A 107 -10.87 -8.89 0.06
CA LYS A 107 -12.09 -9.63 0.38
C LYS A 107 -11.85 -11.15 0.43
N GLU A 108 -11.10 -11.71 -0.51
CA GLU A 108 -10.74 -13.15 -0.52
C GLU A 108 -10.00 -13.56 0.75
N GLU A 109 -9.25 -12.64 1.35
CA GLU A 109 -8.48 -12.85 2.57
C GLU A 109 -9.22 -12.45 3.86
N GLY A 110 -10.47 -12.00 3.75
CA GLY A 110 -11.29 -11.58 4.90
C GLY A 110 -10.91 -10.23 5.48
N LYS A 111 -10.29 -9.36 4.68
CA LYS A 111 -9.77 -8.02 5.04
C LYS A 111 -10.43 -6.92 4.20
N ALA A 112 -11.69 -7.14 3.80
CA ALA A 112 -12.47 -6.12 3.13
C ALA A 112 -12.60 -4.88 4.03
N ASN A 113 -12.42 -3.69 3.44
CA ASN A 113 -12.53 -2.40 4.13
C ASN A 113 -11.62 -2.28 5.36
N ASP A 114 -10.40 -2.79 5.25
CA ASP A 114 -9.42 -2.81 6.33
C ASP A 114 -8.28 -1.82 6.06
N VAL A 115 -8.18 -0.76 6.89
CA VAL A 115 -7.12 0.25 6.74
C VAL A 115 -5.72 -0.30 7.03
N ALA A 116 -5.61 -1.32 7.90
CA ALA A 116 -4.33 -1.95 8.18
C ALA A 116 -3.84 -2.72 6.95
N ALA A 117 -4.74 -3.42 6.24
CA ALA A 117 -4.40 -4.13 5.01
C ALA A 117 -3.92 -3.17 3.90
N ALA A 118 -4.63 -2.04 3.70
CA ALA A 118 -4.22 -1.02 2.74
C ALA A 118 -2.87 -0.40 3.09
N PHE A 119 -2.62 -0.09 4.37
CA PHE A 119 -1.36 0.49 4.79
C PHE A 119 -0.19 -0.51 4.72
N THR A 120 -0.43 -1.78 5.02
CA THR A 120 0.54 -2.86 4.78
C THR A 120 0.90 -2.96 3.30
N PHE A 121 -0.10 -2.94 2.41
CA PHE A 121 0.14 -2.94 0.97
C PHE A 121 0.94 -1.70 0.53
N PHE A 122 0.65 -0.54 1.10
CA PHE A 122 1.42 0.69 0.87
C PHE A 122 2.89 0.52 1.24
N ILE A 123 3.19 0.09 2.46
CA ILE A 123 4.57 -0.11 2.92
C ILE A 123 5.29 -1.17 2.07
N ALA A 124 4.66 -2.32 1.86
CA ALA A 124 5.27 -3.43 1.13
C ALA A 124 5.58 -3.06 -0.33
N THR A 125 4.68 -2.33 -0.99
CA THR A 125 4.85 -1.84 -2.35
C THR A 125 6.05 -0.91 -2.45
N HIS A 126 6.10 0.13 -1.62
CA HIS A 126 7.17 1.14 -1.69
C HIS A 126 8.52 0.59 -1.22
N TYR A 127 8.53 -0.33 -0.25
CA TYR A 127 9.74 -1.08 0.10
C TYR A 127 10.25 -1.90 -1.10
N SER A 128 9.35 -2.62 -1.78
CA SER A 128 9.74 -3.46 -2.92
C SER A 128 10.31 -2.63 -4.07
N LEU A 129 9.66 -1.51 -4.39
CA LEU A 129 10.12 -0.61 -5.44
C LEU A 129 11.45 0.08 -5.11
N SER A 130 11.65 0.51 -3.86
CA SER A 130 12.89 1.20 -3.46
C SER A 130 14.10 0.26 -3.31
N THR A 131 13.87 -1.02 -3.02
CA THR A 131 14.95 -1.98 -2.75
C THR A 131 15.13 -3.02 -3.86
N GLY A 132 14.17 -3.13 -4.77
CA GLY A 132 14.09 -4.23 -5.73
C GLY A 132 13.72 -5.58 -5.10
N LYS A 133 13.38 -5.63 -3.80
CA LYS A 133 13.10 -6.88 -3.07
C LYS A 133 11.62 -7.06 -2.81
N ILE A 134 11.05 -8.18 -3.25
CA ILE A 134 9.65 -8.50 -2.99
C ILE A 134 9.48 -8.91 -1.52
N VAL A 135 8.47 -8.35 -0.86
CA VAL A 135 8.05 -8.79 0.49
C VAL A 135 7.42 -10.17 0.39
N SER A 136 7.97 -11.15 1.12
CA SER A 136 7.41 -12.51 1.17
C SER A 136 6.05 -12.53 1.84
N ASP A 137 5.23 -13.56 1.59
CA ASP A 137 3.90 -13.69 2.20
C ASP A 137 3.97 -13.68 3.73
N ALA A 138 4.94 -14.39 4.31
CA ALA A 138 5.16 -14.38 5.75
C ALA A 138 5.61 -13.00 6.28
N GLY A 139 6.38 -12.26 5.49
CA GLY A 139 6.79 -10.89 5.82
C GLY A 139 5.63 -9.91 5.78
N SER A 140 4.79 -10.00 4.75
CA SER A 140 3.57 -9.19 4.60
C SER A 140 2.56 -9.49 5.70
N GLU A 141 2.43 -10.75 6.12
CA GLU A 141 1.61 -11.15 7.28
C GLU A 141 2.14 -10.59 8.61
N ALA A 142 3.44 -10.68 8.83
CA ALA A 142 4.06 -10.12 10.03
C ALA A 142 3.90 -8.59 10.08
N LEU A 143 4.10 -7.93 8.94
CA LEU A 143 3.89 -6.49 8.79
C LEU A 143 2.42 -6.12 9.05
N TYR A 144 1.47 -6.89 8.51
CA TYR A 144 0.05 -6.68 8.76
C TYR A 144 -0.29 -6.73 10.25
N LYS A 145 0.20 -7.75 10.98
CA LYS A 145 0.00 -7.83 12.44
C LYS A 145 0.59 -6.64 13.20
N GLN A 146 1.75 -6.14 12.77
CA GLN A 146 2.36 -4.96 13.37
C GLN A 146 1.50 -3.71 13.13
N VAL A 147 0.99 -3.53 11.91
CA VAL A 147 0.09 -2.42 11.57
C VAL A 147 -1.22 -2.53 12.33
N GLN A 148 -1.78 -3.73 12.49
CA GLN A 148 -2.96 -3.94 13.34
C GLN A 148 -2.69 -3.54 14.80
N GLY A 149 -1.51 -3.89 15.33
CA GLY A 149 -1.08 -3.44 16.66
C GLY A 149 -0.98 -1.92 16.77
N LEU A 150 -0.45 -1.25 15.74
CA LEU A 150 -0.40 0.20 15.66
C LEU A 150 -1.80 0.82 15.65
N PHE A 151 -2.73 0.25 14.86
CA PHE A 151 -4.09 0.76 14.74
C PHE A 151 -5.05 0.29 15.84
N ALA A 152 -4.60 -0.57 16.75
CA ALA A 152 -5.36 -0.92 17.96
C ALA A 152 -5.33 0.20 19.02
N ALA A 153 -4.60 1.30 18.76
CA ALA A 153 -4.52 2.46 19.63
C ALA A 153 -5.91 3.08 19.90
N PRO A 154 -6.20 3.57 21.13
CA PRO A 154 -7.50 4.16 21.48
C PRO A 154 -7.97 5.27 20.54
N GLU A 155 -7.05 6.05 20.00
CA GLU A 155 -7.26 7.16 19.08
C GLU A 155 -7.92 6.70 17.77
N MET A 156 -7.67 5.47 17.32
CA MET A 156 -8.31 4.94 16.12
C MET A 156 -9.81 4.73 16.27
N LYS A 157 -10.33 4.68 17.51
CA LYS A 157 -11.77 4.59 17.78
C LYS A 157 -12.51 5.90 17.50
N THR A 158 -11.80 7.03 17.48
CA THR A 158 -12.41 8.34 17.21
C THR A 158 -12.34 8.71 15.73
N VAL A 159 -11.62 7.95 14.91
CA VAL A 159 -11.52 8.17 13.47
C VAL A 159 -12.82 7.70 12.80
N THR A 160 -13.43 8.58 12.01
CA THR A 160 -14.68 8.26 11.32
C THR A 160 -14.46 7.22 10.22
N ASP A 161 -15.52 6.50 9.86
CA ASP A 161 -15.46 5.55 8.74
C ASP A 161 -15.08 6.24 7.41
N ALA A 162 -15.53 7.48 7.20
CA ALA A 162 -15.17 8.27 6.03
C ALA A 162 -13.66 8.63 6.01
N ASP A 163 -13.09 9.01 7.16
CA ASP A 163 -11.65 9.30 7.25
C ASP A 163 -10.81 8.03 7.05
N LYS A 164 -11.24 6.91 7.63
CA LYS A 164 -10.61 5.59 7.39
C LYS A 164 -10.69 5.21 5.92
N GLN A 165 -11.84 5.36 5.28
CA GLN A 165 -12.00 5.08 3.86
C GLN A 165 -11.08 5.97 3.01
N ARG A 166 -11.02 7.29 3.28
CA ARG A 166 -10.16 8.22 2.54
C ARG A 166 -8.68 7.87 2.70
N PHE A 167 -8.26 7.49 3.91
CA PHE A 167 -6.91 7.00 4.17
C PHE A 167 -6.63 5.69 3.42
N TRP A 168 -7.55 4.72 3.49
CA TRP A 168 -7.48 3.46 2.75
C TRP A 168 -7.30 3.70 1.24
N GLU A 169 -8.13 4.57 0.65
CA GLU A 169 -8.08 4.89 -0.78
C GLU A 169 -6.78 5.61 -1.15
N THR A 170 -6.26 6.46 -0.25
CA THR A 170 -4.96 7.11 -0.46
C THR A 170 -3.83 6.08 -0.47
N CYS A 171 -3.79 5.16 0.51
CA CYS A 171 -2.77 4.11 0.57
C CYS A 171 -2.79 3.21 -0.67
N VAL A 172 -3.96 2.69 -1.04
CA VAL A 172 -4.09 1.82 -2.22
C VAL A 172 -3.81 2.61 -3.50
N GLY A 173 -4.34 3.82 -3.62
CA GLY A 173 -4.20 4.65 -4.82
C GLY A 173 -2.75 5.05 -5.09
N MET A 174 -2.02 5.47 -4.06
CA MET A 174 -0.59 5.77 -4.18
C MET A 174 0.21 4.53 -4.58
N SER A 175 -0.05 3.37 -3.99
CA SER A 175 0.61 2.13 -4.42
C SER A 175 0.33 1.78 -5.88
N VAL A 176 -0.93 1.87 -6.31
CA VAL A 176 -1.33 1.58 -7.68
C VAL A 176 -0.66 2.54 -8.67
N LEU A 177 -0.59 3.83 -8.34
CA LEU A 177 0.09 4.83 -9.15
C LEU A 177 1.58 4.52 -9.28
N THR A 178 2.27 4.28 -8.17
CA THR A 178 3.72 4.02 -8.19
C THR A 178 4.03 2.72 -8.95
N LEU A 179 3.21 1.67 -8.79
CA LEU A 179 3.33 0.43 -9.57
C LEU A 179 3.06 0.66 -11.06
N GLY A 180 2.09 1.51 -11.40
CA GLY A 180 1.78 1.89 -12.77
C GLY A 180 2.94 2.60 -13.46
N ILE A 181 3.57 3.55 -12.77
CA ILE A 181 4.74 4.28 -13.26
C ILE A 181 5.94 3.34 -13.43
N ALA A 182 6.21 2.48 -12.44
CA ALA A 182 7.31 1.52 -12.51
C ALA A 182 7.15 0.55 -13.69
N GLY A 183 5.96 -0.01 -13.88
CA GLY A 183 5.69 -0.91 -15.02
C GLY A 183 5.84 -0.23 -16.37
N ALA A 184 5.46 1.05 -16.49
CA ALA A 184 5.65 1.81 -17.73
C ALA A 184 7.13 2.10 -18.04
N ALA A 185 7.98 2.25 -17.02
CA ALA A 185 9.42 2.45 -17.19
C ALA A 185 10.10 1.15 -17.69
N ASP A 186 9.76 -0.01 -17.12
CA ASP A 186 10.31 -1.31 -17.53
C ASP A 186 9.96 -1.65 -19.00
N ASP A 187 8.75 -1.28 -19.45
CA ASP A 187 8.30 -1.46 -20.84
C ASP A 187 9.03 -0.56 -21.85
N ALA A 188 9.62 0.55 -21.40
CA ALA A 188 10.39 1.46 -22.24
C ALA A 188 11.82 0.95 -22.45
N ASP A 189 12.46 0.45 -21.40
CA ASP A 189 13.83 -0.09 -21.44
C ASP A 189 13.93 -1.39 -22.25
N THR A 190 12.85 -2.18 -22.32
CA THR A 190 12.81 -3.42 -23.12
C THR A 190 12.61 -3.21 -24.63
N LYS A 191 12.26 -1.99 -25.06
CA LYS A 191 12.04 -1.63 -26.48
C LYS A 191 13.18 -0.83 -27.10
N ALA A 192 14.21 -0.48 -26.32
CA ALA A 192 15.42 0.23 -26.77
C ALA A 192 16.53 -0.76 -27.15
#